data_AF-A0ABD4Z7N9-F1
#
_entry.id   AF-A0ABD4Z7N9-F1
#
_cell.length_a   1.000
_cell.length_b   1.000
_cell.length_c   1.000
_cell.angle_alpha   90.00
_cell.angle_beta   90.00
_cell.angle_gamma   90.00
#
_symmetry.space_group_name_H-M   'P 1'
#
loop_
_entity.id
_entity.type
_entity.pdbx_description
1 polymer ?
#
loop_
_entity_poly.entity_id
_entity_poly.type
_entity_poly.pdbx_seq_one_letter_code
_entity_poly.pdbx_strand_id
1 'polypeptide(L)' 'MTRVVRVRFEKGVLKPLEPLDLSEGEEVLVEIKEDIIEYARRIRKLINTNEEPSEVLSRERERFCFGYRVEGCY' A
#
# COMPACT_ATOMS: atom_id res chain seq x y z
N MET A 1 18.09 7.62 6.55
CA MET A 1 17.51 8.14 5.28
C MET A 1 16.54 7.10 4.76
N THR A 2 15.37 7.52 4.28
CA THR A 2 14.39 6.61 3.66
C THR A 2 14.57 6.67 2.15
N ARG A 3 14.91 5.55 1.50
CA ARG A 3 15.03 5.44 0.03
C ARG A 3 13.87 4.58 -0.49
N VAL A 4 13.19 5.05 -1.53
CA VAL A 4 12.20 4.24 -2.25
C VAL A 4 12.95 3.38 -3.28
N VAL A 5 12.83 2.06 -3.15
CA VAL A 5 13.43 1.11 -4.08
C VAL A 5 12.34 0.55 -4.97
N ARG A 6 12.53 0.64 -6.28
CA ARG A 6 11.63 -0.03 -7.23
C ARG A 6 12.00 -1.50 -7.32
N VAL A 7 11.01 -2.35 -7.09
CA VAL A 7 11.16 -3.81 -7.10
C VAL A 7 10.17 -4.41 -8.09
N ARG A 8 10.53 -5.56 -8.65
CA ARG A 8 9.62 -6.43 -9.40
C ARG A 8 9.36 -7.68 -8.58
N PHE A 9 8.10 -8.04 -8.45
CA PHE A 9 7.70 -9.30 -7.81
C PHE A 9 7.75 -10.43 -8.84
N GLU A 10 8.60 -11.42 -8.62
CA GLU A 10 8.72 -12.60 -9.47
C GLU A 10 8.77 -13.86 -8.60
N LYS A 11 7.85 -14.81 -8.85
CA LYS A 11 7.81 -16.13 -8.19
C LYS A 11 7.85 -16.07 -6.65
N GLY A 12 7.17 -15.10 -6.03
CA GLY A 12 7.15 -14.98 -4.57
C GLY A 12 8.28 -14.13 -3.98
N VAL A 13 9.18 -13.57 -4.80
CA VAL A 13 10.36 -12.82 -4.34
C VAL A 13 10.34 -11.39 -4.89
N LEU A 14 10.63 -10.41 -4.03
CA LEU A 14 10.85 -9.02 -4.43
C LEU A 14 12.27 -8.86 -4.95
N LYS A 15 12.40 -8.53 -6.24
CA LYS A 15 13.69 -8.29 -6.90
C LYS A 15 13.89 -6.80 -7.17
N PRO A 16 14.91 -6.16 -6.62
CA PRO A 16 15.27 -4.78 -6.96
C PRO A 16 15.54 -4.61 -8.46
N LEU A 17 15.11 -3.48 -9.03
CA LEU A 17 15.48 -3.10 -10.40
C LEU A 17 16.89 -2.50 -10.49
N GLU A 18 17.42 -2.06 -9.35
CA GLU A 18 18.75 -1.46 -9.19
C GLU A 18 19.49 -2.17 -8.05
N PRO A 19 20.81 -2.27 -8.09
CA PRO A 19 21.61 -2.78 -6.97
C PRO A 19 21.35 -2.00 -5.68
N LEU A 20 21.34 -2.73 -4.55
CA LEU A 20 21.23 -2.16 -3.22
C LEU A 20 22.54 -2.42 -2.48
N ASP A 21 23.06 -1.38 -1.84
CA ASP A 21 24.25 -1.46 -1.00
C ASP A 21 23.83 -1.89 0.42
N LEU A 22 23.23 -3.07 0.53
CA LEU A 22 22.85 -3.69 1.80
C LEU A 22 23.87 -4.76 2.18
N SER A 23 24.13 -4.89 3.48
CA SER A 23 25.01 -5.93 4.00
C SER A 23 24.27 -7.26 4.09
N GLU A 24 24.98 -8.38 3.93
CA GLU A 24 24.39 -9.70 4.15
C GLU A 24 23.86 -9.83 5.59
N GLY A 25 22.60 -10.27 5.73
CA GLY A 25 21.92 -10.38 7.02
C GLY A 25 21.25 -9.09 7.51
N GLU A 26 21.29 -8.00 6.74
CA GLU A 26 20.62 -6.75 7.10
C GLU A 26 19.10 -6.85 6.94
N GLU A 27 18.35 -6.57 8.02
CA GLU A 27 16.89 -6.53 8.00
C GLU A 27 16.38 -5.16 7.53
N VAL A 28 15.46 -5.15 6.58
CA VAL A 28 14.86 -3.92 6.04
C VAL A 28 13.34 -3.97 6.14
N LEU A 29 12.73 -2.80 6.40
CA LEU A 29 11.28 -2.63 6.33
C LEU A 29 10.85 -2.38 4.89
N VAL A 30 9.88 -3.16 4.40
CA VAL A 30 9.29 -3.00 3.07
C VAL A 30 7.89 -2.42 3.21
N GLU A 31 7.65 -1.29 2.55
CA GLU A 31 6.33 -0.66 2.45
C GLU A 31 5.75 -0.94 1.06
N ILE A 32 4.70 -1.77 0.99
CA ILE A 32 3.98 -2.04 -0.26
C ILE A 32 2.86 -1.01 -0.37
N LYS A 33 3.03 -0.05 -1.28
CA LYS A 33 1.99 0.95 -1.55
C LYS A 33 1.06 0.45 -2.64
N GLU A 34 -0.22 0.34 -2.32
CA GLU A 34 -1.25 0.19 -3.35
C GLU A 34 -1.27 1.43 -4.25
N ASP A 35 -1.34 1.22 -5.57
CA ASP A 35 -1.49 2.31 -6.52
C ASP A 35 -2.83 3.01 -6.24
N ILE A 36 -2.79 4.34 -6.12
CA ILE A 36 -3.99 5.16 -5.88
C ILE A 36 -5.06 4.94 -6.95
N ILE A 37 -4.66 4.58 -8.18
CA ILE A 37 -5.55 4.24 -9.29
C ILE A 37 -6.25 2.90 -9.04
N GLU A 38 -5.53 1.88 -8.57
CA GLU A 38 -6.14 0.60 -8.19
C GLU A 38 -7.09 0.76 -7.00
N TYR A 39 -6.67 1.52 -5.99
CA TYR A 39 -7.49 1.86 -4.84
C TYR A 39 -8.78 2.57 -5.28
N ALA A 40 -8.69 3.60 -6.13
CA ALA A 40 -9.85 4.31 -6.66
C ALA A 40 -10.78 3.40 -7.50
N ARG A 41 -10.23 2.48 -8.29
CA ARG A 41 -11.02 1.47 -9.03
C ARG A 41 -11.77 0.54 -8.09
N ARG A 42 -11.15 0.12 -6.99
CA ARG A 42 -11.79 -0.72 -5.96
C ARG A 42 -12.93 0.02 -5.27
N ILE A 43 -12.69 1.27 -4.83
CA ILE A 43 -13.71 2.13 -4.23
C ILE A 43 -14.91 2.31 -5.17
N ARG A 44 -14.68 2.61 -6.46
CA ARG A 44 -15.76 2.73 -7.45
C ARG A 44 -16.59 1.45 -7.59
N LYS A 45 -15.97 0.27 -7.54
CA LYS A 45 -16.70 -1.01 -7.56
C LYS A 45 -17.57 -1.20 -6.32
N LEU A 46 -17.09 -0.76 -5.16
CA LEU A 46 -17.82 -0.82 -3.90
C LEU A 46 -18.98 0.17 -3.85
N ILE A 47 -18.86 1.37 -4.41
CA ILE A 47 -19.94 2.37 -4.46
C ILE A 47 -21.13 1.91 -5.34
N ASN A 48 -20.91 0.95 -6.24
CA ASN A 48 -21.98 0.35 -7.04
C ASN A 48 -22.79 -0.73 -6.28
N THR A 49 -22.55 -0.95 -4.99
CA THR A 49 -23.43 -1.77 -4.14
C THR A 49 -24.61 -0.93 -3.62
N ASN A 50 -25.65 -1.55 -3.08
CA ASN A 50 -26.76 -0.85 -2.41
C ASN A 50 -26.35 -0.24 -1.04
N GLU A 51 -25.06 -0.20 -0.72
CA GLU A 51 -24.55 0.42 0.51
C GLU A 51 -24.52 1.93 0.38
N GLU A 52 -24.73 2.63 1.49
CA GLU A 52 -24.67 4.07 1.52
C GLU A 52 -23.20 4.53 1.32
N PRO A 53 -22.92 5.46 0.39
CA PRO A 53 -21.55 5.83 0.04
C PRO A 53 -20.67 6.33 1.20
N SER A 54 -21.25 7.00 2.20
CA SER A 54 -20.49 7.52 3.35
C SER A 54 -20.01 6.41 4.30
N GLU A 55 -20.76 5.31 4.42
CA GLU A 55 -20.35 4.14 5.20
C GLU A 55 -19.17 3.41 4.53
N VAL A 56 -19.21 3.24 3.21
CA VAL A 56 -18.13 2.63 2.43
C VAL A 56 -16.85 3.46 2.57
N LEU A 57 -16.94 4.78 2.43
CA LEU A 57 -15.80 5.68 2.53
C LEU A 57 -15.21 5.72 3.95
N SER A 58 -16.04 5.67 4.99
CA SER A 58 -15.56 5.67 6.38
C SER A 58 -14.79 4.40 6.72
N ARG A 59 -15.31 3.23 6.32
CA ARG A 59 -14.67 1.92 6.49
C ARG A 59 -13.32 1.84 5.77
N GLU A 60 -13.28 2.29 4.52
CA GLU A 60 -12.07 2.23 3.71
C GLU A 60 -11.02 3.25 4.16
N ARG A 61 -11.43 4.38 4.76
CA ARG A 61 -10.53 5.34 5.42
C ARG A 61 -9.82 4.70 6.62
N GLU A 62 -10.55 4.03 7.51
CA GLU A 62 -9.98 3.32 8.67
C GLU A 62 -9.01 2.20 8.24
N ARG A 63 -9.38 1.47 7.19
CA ARG A 63 -8.56 0.37 6.65
C ARG A 63 -7.25 0.87 6.02
N PHE A 64 -7.30 2.00 5.31
CA PHE A 64 -6.11 2.64 4.74
C PHE A 64 -5.20 3.21 5.84
N CYS A 65 -5.78 3.82 6.87
CA CYS A 65 -5.08 4.29 8.06
C CYS A 65 -4.27 3.20 8.78
N PHE A 66 -4.82 1.97 8.86
CA PHE A 66 -4.17 0.84 9.54
C PHE A 66 -2.86 0.38 8.86
N GLY A 67 -2.74 0.54 7.54
CA GLY A 67 -1.59 0.07 6.76
C GLY A 67 -0.44 1.07 6.65
N TYR A 68 -0.68 2.36 6.83
CA TYR A 68 0.28 3.43 6.47
C TYR A 68 0.86 4.22 7.65
N ARG A 69 0.50 3.91 8.90
CA ARG A 69 0.87 4.69 10.11
C ARG A 69 0.81 6.21 9.81
N VAL A 70 -0.31 6.65 9.25
CA VAL A 70 -0.53 8.05 8.85
C VAL A 70 -0.84 8.85 10.11
N GLU A 71 -0.06 9.90 10.41
CA GLU A 71 -0.47 10.86 11.43
C GLU A 71 -1.73 11.59 10.97
N GLY A 72 -2.82 11.48 11.75
CA GLY A 72 -4.12 12.09 11.43
C GLY A 72 -5.32 11.16 11.45
N CYS A 73 -5.16 9.88 11.81
CA CYS A 73 -6.28 8.97 12.08
C CYS A 73 -6.74 9.17 13.54
N TYR A 74 -7.77 10.00 13.72
CA TYR A 74 -8.47 10.23 14.99
C TYR A 74 -9.82 9.48 14.99
#